data_AF-X1B8C1-F1
#
_entry.id   AF-X1B8C1-F1
#
_cell.length_a   1.000
_cell.length_b   1.000
_cell.length_c   1.000
_cell.angle_alpha   90.00
_cell.angle_beta   90.00
_cell.angle_gamma   90.00
#
_symmetry.space_group_name_H-M   'P 1'
#
loop_
_entity.id
_entity.type
_entity.pdbx_description
1 polymer ?
#
loop_
_entity_poly.entity_id
_entity_poly.type
_entity_poly.pdbx_seq_one_letter_code
_entity_poly.pdbx_strand_id
1 'polypeptide(L)'
;GLSLTNHPIAFFIIPAFLIYIIIINPRIFRNLKVIPISLLCFILPLLSYIYLPIRSLQGYGSVTSFKTFIYYVTGRTTSGKIHGGSFGDRSISTAFEVFKDYLEIIYKNYGIILIILSIIGFVYLIKKNKKFAISSLLLIIFNLAIITQYIGWAVPNYVLNIMLIMSIYISFGFLLIVGSIKFVFEKLLSNKKILKIDNILKYFSLSIIFLFFVFQPFSLIYANYNRVDRSEPGDVYKFWDKAIDNMEENSIMYVLAFSSNVGMFVNKYEYGDKEIEFIYHNNPKYSVGDMIESLEKNVPVYFVGNKNFLKLQFNTERIGKQYYWPRYKEFLELYKVVSPKVSIKIEYVIDEYSKKFGEKFTVEYIIKNKNKERVKISSLELELPDNIELVEIEPEGYINQDPGISRGMYMWVSDSYVIEAEDEINLILKLRGTRPGKSQVKFRITAHDVYINSDDIEIEIKG
;
A
#
# COMPACT_ATOMS: atom_id res chain seq x y z
N GLY A 1 15.61 -26.68 -0.36
CA GLY A 1 15.13 -25.77 0.69
C GLY A 1 13.90 -25.03 0.24
N LEU A 2 13.12 -24.52 1.19
CA LEU A 2 12.02 -23.62 0.85
C LEU A 2 12.64 -22.24 0.54
N SER A 3 12.45 -21.74 -0.69
CA SER A 3 12.87 -20.39 -1.08
C SER A 3 11.93 -19.34 -0.46
N LEU A 4 11.75 -19.43 0.86
CA LEU A 4 10.78 -18.63 1.60
C LEU A 4 11.38 -17.30 2.01
N THR A 5 11.48 -16.44 1.00
CA THR A 5 11.49 -15.01 1.24
C THR A 5 10.06 -14.50 1.13
N ASN A 6 9.88 -13.19 0.96
CA ASN A 6 8.62 -12.44 0.90
C ASN A 6 7.56 -12.96 -0.10
N HIS A 7 7.87 -13.99 -0.88
CA HIS A 7 7.07 -14.52 -1.98
C HIS A 7 6.92 -16.04 -1.85
N PRO A 8 5.80 -16.57 -1.30
CA PRO A 8 5.54 -18.01 -1.19
C PRO A 8 5.38 -18.73 -2.54
N ILE A 9 5.62 -18.04 -3.66
CA ILE A 9 5.49 -18.52 -5.04
C ILE A 9 6.37 -19.72 -5.33
N ALA A 10 7.54 -19.80 -4.69
CA ALA A 10 8.41 -20.96 -4.80
C ALA A 10 7.86 -22.20 -4.08
N PHE A 11 6.95 -22.07 -3.12
CA PHE A 11 6.26 -23.23 -2.54
C PHE A 11 5.31 -23.88 -3.56
N PHE A 12 4.76 -23.06 -4.44
CA PHE A 12 3.72 -23.47 -5.38
C PHE A 12 4.23 -24.22 -6.62
N ILE A 13 5.55 -24.27 -6.84
CA ILE A 13 6.14 -25.16 -7.86
C ILE A 13 6.33 -26.60 -7.35
N ILE A 14 6.26 -26.82 -6.02
CA ILE A 14 6.50 -28.13 -5.40
C ILE A 14 5.56 -29.21 -5.96
N PRO A 15 4.24 -28.99 -6.14
CA PRO A 15 3.36 -30.00 -6.73
C PRO A 15 3.83 -30.48 -8.10
N ALA A 16 4.33 -29.59 -8.95
CA ALA A 16 4.83 -29.96 -10.28
C ALA A 16 6.10 -30.83 -10.19
N PHE A 17 7.01 -30.51 -9.27
CA PHE A 17 8.19 -31.35 -9.01
C PHE A 17 7.83 -32.70 -8.40
N LEU A 18 6.86 -32.76 -7.48
CA LEU A 18 6.39 -34.01 -6.91
C LEU A 18 5.77 -34.91 -7.98
N ILE A 19 4.91 -34.35 -8.84
CA ILE A 19 4.33 -35.06 -9.98
C ILE A 19 5.43 -35.59 -10.90
N TYR A 20 6.45 -34.78 -11.21
CA TYR A 20 7.60 -35.21 -12.02
C TYR A 20 8.33 -36.40 -11.41
N ILE A 21 8.62 -36.35 -10.10
CA ILE A 21 9.29 -37.44 -9.37
C ILE A 21 8.43 -38.71 -9.39
N ILE A 22 7.12 -38.59 -9.14
CA ILE A 22 6.17 -39.71 -9.19
C ILE A 22 6.14 -40.34 -10.59
N ILE A 23 6.13 -39.54 -11.65
CA ILE A 23 6.09 -40.01 -13.05
C ILE A 23 7.41 -40.71 -13.46
N ILE A 24 8.54 -40.23 -12.97
CA ILE A 24 9.85 -40.77 -13.34
C ILE A 24 10.20 -42.02 -12.55
N ASN A 25 10.11 -41.96 -11.22
CA ASN A 25 10.52 -43.04 -10.35
C ASN A 25 9.70 -43.08 -9.06
N PRO A 26 8.48 -43.65 -9.08
CA PRO A 26 7.63 -43.71 -7.89
C PRO A 26 8.23 -44.59 -6.78
N ARG A 27 9.18 -45.48 -7.11
CA ARG A 27 9.86 -46.35 -6.12
C ARG A 27 10.80 -45.56 -5.22
N ILE A 28 11.16 -44.32 -5.57
CA ILE A 28 12.03 -43.48 -4.75
C ILE A 28 11.47 -43.25 -3.35
N PHE A 29 10.13 -43.17 -3.22
CA PHE A 29 9.44 -42.99 -1.94
C PHE A 29 9.46 -44.23 -1.04
N ARG A 30 9.83 -45.40 -1.58
CA ARG A 30 10.00 -46.65 -0.80
C ARG A 30 11.44 -46.85 -0.32
N ASN A 31 12.37 -46.03 -0.77
CA ASN A 31 13.78 -46.16 -0.42
C ASN A 31 14.07 -45.41 0.89
N LEU A 32 14.18 -46.16 1.99
CA LEU A 32 14.47 -45.63 3.33
C LEU A 32 15.79 -44.84 3.42
N LYS A 33 16.74 -45.02 2.49
CA LYS A 33 17.96 -44.20 2.45
C LYS A 33 17.73 -42.84 1.78
N VAL A 34 16.81 -42.75 0.83
CA VAL A 34 16.56 -41.52 0.06
C VAL A 34 15.75 -40.52 0.86
N ILE A 35 14.83 -40.98 1.70
CA ILE A 35 14.00 -40.13 2.57
C ILE A 35 14.86 -39.23 3.48
N PRO A 36 15.79 -39.74 4.31
CA PRO A 36 16.62 -38.91 5.19
C PRO A 36 17.57 -38.00 4.42
N ILE A 37 18.13 -38.45 3.28
CA ILE A 37 18.98 -37.61 2.43
C ILE A 37 18.17 -36.46 1.84
N SER A 38 16.95 -36.73 1.36
CA SER A 38 16.07 -35.69 0.82
C SER A 38 15.65 -34.69 1.88
N LEU A 39 15.37 -35.17 3.10
CA LEU A 39 15.07 -34.32 4.26
C LEU A 39 16.28 -33.46 4.63
N LEU A 40 17.48 -34.03 4.64
CA LEU A 40 18.73 -33.29 4.89
C LEU A 40 18.95 -32.20 3.82
N CYS A 41 18.83 -32.54 2.52
CA CYS A 41 18.92 -31.56 1.43
C CYS A 41 17.82 -30.50 1.47
N PHE A 42 16.68 -30.80 2.10
CA PHE A 42 15.61 -29.84 2.33
C PHE A 42 15.92 -28.90 3.50
N ILE A 43 16.39 -29.44 4.63
CA ILE A 43 16.68 -28.72 5.88
C ILE A 43 17.96 -27.90 5.78
N LEU A 44 19.03 -28.43 5.18
CA LEU A 44 20.36 -27.81 5.18
C LEU A 44 20.33 -26.36 4.66
N PRO A 45 19.67 -26.03 3.53
CA PRO A 45 19.56 -24.64 3.09
C PRO A 45 18.69 -23.78 4.03
N LEU A 46 17.72 -24.37 4.75
CA LEU A 46 16.87 -23.64 5.70
C LEU A 46 17.64 -23.22 6.95
N LEU A 47 18.77 -23.87 7.26
CA LEU A 47 19.64 -23.45 8.37
C LEU A 47 20.19 -22.04 8.17
N SER A 48 20.26 -21.54 6.92
CA SER A 48 20.61 -20.14 6.66
C SER A 48 19.67 -19.14 7.35
N TYR A 49 18.40 -19.50 7.59
CA TYR A 49 17.46 -18.64 8.30
C TYR A 49 17.76 -18.50 9.79
N ILE A 50 18.58 -19.37 10.38
CA ILE A 50 19.03 -19.26 11.79
C ILE A 50 19.80 -17.95 12.01
N TYR A 51 20.33 -17.34 10.96
CA TYR A 51 20.89 -15.98 11.02
C TYR A 51 19.89 -14.94 11.58
N LEU A 52 18.58 -15.07 11.30
CA LEU A 52 17.56 -14.11 11.73
C LEU A 52 17.41 -14.02 13.26
N PRO A 53 17.21 -15.13 14.01
CA PRO A 53 17.19 -15.06 15.46
C PRO A 53 18.55 -14.65 16.03
N ILE A 54 19.68 -15.07 15.44
CA ILE A 54 21.02 -14.65 15.88
C ILE A 54 21.15 -13.12 15.82
N ARG A 55 20.75 -12.48 14.72
CA ARG A 55 20.79 -11.01 14.59
C ARG A 55 19.80 -10.31 15.51
N SER A 56 18.63 -10.90 15.73
CA SER A 56 17.63 -10.34 16.63
C SER A 56 18.12 -10.36 18.09
N LEU A 57 18.86 -11.41 18.50
CA LEU A 57 19.53 -11.47 19.81
C LEU A 57 20.62 -10.41 20.00
N GLN A 58 21.20 -9.90 18.90
CA GLN A 58 22.16 -8.79 18.92
C GLN A 58 21.50 -7.41 18.95
N GLY A 59 20.17 -7.34 19.02
CA GLY A 59 19.40 -6.08 18.98
C GLY A 59 19.04 -5.61 17.57
N TYR A 60 19.37 -6.36 16.52
CA TYR A 60 19.17 -5.97 15.11
C TYR A 60 18.05 -6.76 14.42
N GLY A 61 16.87 -6.87 15.04
CA GLY A 61 15.71 -7.53 14.43
C GLY A 61 14.56 -7.82 15.39
N SER A 62 13.42 -8.23 14.83
CA SER A 62 12.20 -8.54 15.59
C SER A 62 11.93 -10.05 15.73
N VAL A 63 12.83 -10.91 15.27
CA VAL A 63 12.66 -12.38 15.27
C VAL A 63 13.16 -12.95 16.60
N THR A 64 12.42 -12.67 17.68
CA THR A 64 12.80 -13.02 19.06
C THR A 64 12.11 -14.27 19.61
N SER A 65 11.21 -14.89 18.84
CA SER A 65 10.48 -16.10 19.24
C SER A 65 10.39 -17.11 18.09
N PHE A 66 10.20 -18.38 18.42
CA PHE A 66 9.96 -19.43 17.43
C PHE A 66 8.72 -19.13 16.57
N LYS A 67 7.67 -18.57 17.17
CA LYS A 67 6.46 -18.14 16.44
C LYS A 67 6.81 -17.07 15.39
N THR A 68 7.54 -16.03 15.78
CA THR A 68 7.97 -14.96 14.85
C THR A 68 8.91 -15.50 13.78
N PHE A 69 9.78 -16.45 14.14
CA PHE A 69 10.66 -17.14 13.19
C PHE A 69 9.86 -17.91 12.14
N ILE A 70 8.90 -18.73 12.57
CA ILE A 70 8.00 -19.44 11.63
C ILE A 70 7.20 -18.45 10.79
N TYR A 71 6.72 -17.35 11.35
CA TYR A 71 6.00 -16.34 10.57
C TYR A 71 6.89 -15.68 9.52
N TYR A 72 8.14 -15.39 9.85
CA TYR A 72 9.10 -14.83 8.91
C TYR A 72 9.47 -15.84 7.83
N VAL A 73 9.83 -17.06 8.23
CA VAL A 73 10.18 -18.16 7.33
C VAL A 73 8.98 -18.56 6.48
N THR A 74 7.73 -18.40 6.90
CA THR A 74 6.56 -18.69 6.03
C THR A 74 6.10 -17.46 5.24
N GLY A 75 6.79 -16.32 5.37
CA GLY A 75 6.42 -15.05 4.75
C GLY A 75 5.10 -14.48 5.26
N ARG A 76 4.59 -14.92 6.41
CA ARG A 76 3.29 -14.52 6.99
C ARG A 76 3.27 -13.07 7.47
N THR A 77 4.42 -12.52 7.86
CA THR A 77 4.57 -11.09 8.19
C THR A 77 4.48 -10.21 6.95
N THR A 78 4.91 -10.72 5.80
CA THR A 78 4.93 -10.03 4.51
C THR A 78 3.65 -10.26 3.70
N SER A 79 3.03 -11.44 3.80
CA SER A 79 1.80 -11.83 3.11
C SER A 79 0.49 -11.33 3.77
N GLY A 80 0.57 -10.46 4.76
CA GLY A 80 -0.58 -9.71 5.30
C GLY A 80 -0.92 -8.46 4.48
N LYS A 81 -1.92 -7.69 4.94
CA LYS A 81 -2.44 -6.41 4.39
C LYS A 81 -1.40 -5.46 3.76
N ILE A 82 -0.12 -5.56 4.16
CA ILE A 82 1.01 -4.74 3.69
C ILE A 82 1.46 -5.10 2.25
N HIS A 83 1.39 -6.36 1.80
CA HIS A 83 1.70 -6.74 0.40
C HIS A 83 0.50 -7.33 -0.38
N GLY A 84 -0.69 -7.34 0.22
CA GLY A 84 -1.95 -7.65 -0.47
C GLY A 84 -2.09 -9.07 -1.02
N GLY A 85 -1.24 -10.02 -0.60
CA GLY A 85 -1.27 -11.39 -1.10
C GLY A 85 -2.30 -12.26 -0.36
N SER A 86 -3.46 -12.55 -0.95
CA SER A 86 -4.45 -13.48 -0.40
C SER A 86 -5.06 -14.33 -1.51
N PHE A 87 -5.27 -15.61 -1.25
CA PHE A 87 -5.96 -16.52 -2.15
C PHE A 87 -7.45 -16.54 -1.83
N GLY A 88 -8.30 -16.48 -2.86
CA GLY A 88 -9.75 -16.67 -2.72
C GLY A 88 -10.59 -15.39 -2.59
N ASP A 89 -9.96 -14.26 -2.28
CA ASP A 89 -10.68 -12.99 -2.08
C ASP A 89 -10.79 -12.14 -3.37
N ARG A 90 -10.27 -12.62 -4.50
CA ARG A 90 -10.15 -11.86 -5.75
C ARG A 90 -11.21 -12.25 -6.76
N SER A 91 -11.77 -11.23 -7.41
CA SER A 91 -12.67 -11.44 -8.55
C SER A 91 -11.93 -12.11 -9.73
N ILE A 92 -12.67 -12.88 -10.51
CA ILE A 92 -12.15 -13.55 -11.72
C ILE A 92 -11.66 -12.51 -12.75
N SER A 93 -12.31 -11.35 -12.84
CA SER A 93 -11.90 -10.28 -13.76
C SER A 93 -10.52 -9.73 -13.41
N THR A 94 -10.25 -9.44 -12.14
CA THR A 94 -8.92 -9.01 -11.68
C THR A 94 -7.85 -10.07 -11.95
N ALA A 95 -8.15 -11.35 -11.70
CA ALA A 95 -7.20 -12.42 -11.99
C ALA A 95 -6.88 -12.53 -13.49
N PHE A 96 -7.86 -12.27 -14.35
CA PHE A 96 -7.68 -12.27 -15.80
C PHE A 96 -6.88 -11.06 -16.32
N GLU A 97 -7.05 -9.88 -15.72
CA GLU A 97 -6.21 -8.71 -15.99
C GLU A 97 -4.75 -9.00 -15.65
N VAL A 98 -4.49 -9.49 -14.43
CA VAL A 98 -3.14 -9.85 -13.99
C VAL A 98 -2.54 -10.95 -14.88
N PHE A 99 -3.35 -11.90 -15.35
CA PHE A 99 -2.91 -12.92 -16.31
C PHE A 99 -2.43 -12.29 -17.62
N LYS A 100 -3.18 -11.35 -18.19
CA LYS A 100 -2.78 -10.62 -19.41
C LYS A 100 -1.47 -9.87 -19.19
N ASP A 101 -1.34 -9.18 -18.06
CA ASP A 101 -0.13 -8.43 -17.72
C ASP A 101 1.10 -9.37 -17.64
N TYR A 102 0.95 -10.58 -17.09
CA TYR A 102 2.02 -11.58 -17.09
C TYR A 102 2.39 -12.07 -18.50
N LEU A 103 1.41 -12.27 -19.38
CA LEU A 103 1.69 -12.59 -20.79
C LEU A 103 2.43 -11.44 -21.49
N GLU A 104 2.06 -10.20 -21.20
CA GLU A 104 2.75 -9.02 -21.72
C GLU A 104 4.20 -8.95 -21.21
N ILE A 105 4.45 -9.26 -19.95
CA ILE A 105 5.81 -9.33 -19.39
C ILE A 105 6.64 -10.41 -20.11
N ILE A 106 6.07 -11.59 -20.33
CA ILE A 106 6.75 -12.66 -21.08
C ILE A 106 7.06 -12.20 -22.51
N TYR A 107 6.10 -11.55 -23.17
CA TYR A 107 6.28 -10.97 -24.51
C TYR A 107 7.38 -9.90 -24.54
N LYS A 108 7.40 -8.98 -23.57
CA LYS A 108 8.42 -7.93 -23.48
C LYS A 108 9.84 -8.48 -23.27
N ASN A 109 9.98 -9.65 -22.63
CA ASN A 109 11.29 -10.25 -22.38
C ASN A 109 11.78 -11.14 -23.54
N TYR A 110 10.90 -11.92 -24.16
CA TYR A 110 11.30 -12.87 -25.21
C TYR A 110 11.06 -12.36 -26.64
N GLY A 111 10.10 -11.47 -26.83
CA GLY A 111 9.59 -11.13 -28.15
C GLY A 111 8.90 -12.30 -28.86
N ILE A 112 8.29 -12.02 -30.00
CA ILE A 112 7.49 -13.01 -30.73
C ILE A 112 8.32 -14.19 -31.25
N ILE A 113 9.56 -13.94 -31.69
CA ILE A 113 10.42 -14.97 -32.30
C ILE A 113 10.77 -16.07 -31.30
N LEU A 114 11.22 -15.71 -30.09
CA LEU A 114 11.57 -16.69 -29.07
C LEU A 114 10.35 -17.40 -28.50
N ILE A 115 9.19 -16.73 -28.45
CA ILE A 115 7.92 -17.37 -28.07
C ILE A 115 7.57 -18.47 -29.08
N ILE A 116 7.66 -18.19 -30.39
CA ILE A 116 7.43 -19.18 -31.44
C ILE A 116 8.42 -20.35 -31.31
N LEU A 117 9.71 -20.06 -31.10
CA LEU A 117 10.73 -21.10 -30.88
C LEU A 117 10.45 -21.93 -29.63
N SER A 118 9.95 -21.33 -28.56
CA SER A 118 9.52 -22.03 -27.35
C SER A 118 8.38 -23.00 -27.66
N ILE A 119 7.37 -22.60 -28.42
CA ILE A 119 6.24 -23.49 -28.78
C ILE A 119 6.73 -24.66 -29.63
N ILE A 120 7.53 -24.40 -30.67
CA ILE A 120 8.10 -25.43 -31.54
C ILE A 120 8.97 -26.39 -30.74
N GLY A 121 9.81 -25.85 -29.86
CA GLY A 121 10.70 -26.63 -29.00
C GLY A 121 9.96 -27.48 -27.98
N PHE A 122 8.85 -27.00 -27.42
CA PHE A 122 7.97 -27.80 -26.58
C PHE A 122 7.37 -29.00 -27.35
N VAL A 123 6.88 -28.78 -28.57
CA VAL A 123 6.37 -29.87 -29.43
C VAL A 123 7.46 -30.89 -29.74
N TYR A 124 8.69 -30.43 -30.01
CA TYR A 124 9.83 -31.32 -30.22
C TYR A 124 10.21 -32.08 -28.95
N LEU A 125 10.17 -31.41 -27.79
CA LEU A 125 10.44 -32.02 -26.50
C LEU A 125 9.43 -33.13 -26.17
N ILE A 126 8.15 -33.00 -26.52
CA ILE A 126 7.16 -34.09 -26.37
C ILE A 126 7.64 -35.34 -27.10
N LYS A 127 8.19 -35.22 -28.30
CA LYS A 127 8.71 -36.37 -29.06
C LYS A 127 9.96 -36.99 -28.42
N LYS A 128 10.79 -36.20 -27.72
CA LYS A 128 12.04 -36.67 -27.10
C LYS A 128 11.87 -37.18 -25.68
N ASN A 129 11.04 -36.55 -24.87
CA ASN A 129 10.79 -36.90 -23.48
C ASN A 129 9.40 -36.39 -23.02
N LYS A 130 8.37 -37.19 -23.31
CA LYS A 130 6.97 -36.89 -22.93
C LYS A 130 6.80 -36.60 -21.44
N LYS A 131 7.49 -37.35 -20.57
CA LYS A 131 7.39 -37.21 -19.11
C LYS A 131 7.87 -35.84 -18.65
N PHE A 132 9.02 -35.40 -19.16
CA PHE A 132 9.55 -34.08 -18.85
C PHE A 132 8.66 -32.98 -19.43
N ALA A 133 8.22 -33.10 -20.69
CA ALA A 133 7.33 -32.13 -21.34
C ALA A 133 6.04 -31.88 -20.54
N ILE A 134 5.34 -32.95 -20.15
CA ILE A 134 4.08 -32.83 -19.38
C ILE A 134 4.33 -32.16 -18.03
N SER A 135 5.39 -32.56 -17.33
CA SER A 135 5.67 -32.05 -15.98
C SER A 135 6.09 -30.58 -16.01
N SER A 136 6.88 -30.16 -17.00
CA SER A 136 7.29 -28.78 -17.17
C SER A 136 6.13 -27.88 -17.64
N LEU A 137 5.20 -28.41 -18.43
CA LEU A 137 3.96 -27.70 -18.78
C LEU A 137 3.06 -27.50 -17.55
N LEU A 138 2.88 -28.54 -16.74
CA LEU A 138 2.12 -28.45 -15.49
C LEU A 138 2.73 -27.41 -14.54
N LEU A 139 4.07 -27.33 -14.47
CA LEU A 139 4.77 -26.30 -13.70
C LEU A 139 4.37 -24.90 -14.16
N ILE A 140 4.38 -24.63 -15.47
CA ILE A 140 3.97 -23.34 -16.03
C ILE A 140 2.51 -23.03 -15.68
N ILE A 141 1.60 -23.99 -15.86
CA ILE A 141 0.17 -23.82 -15.60
C ILE A 141 -0.08 -23.53 -14.12
N PHE A 142 0.47 -24.33 -13.21
CA PHE A 142 0.29 -24.12 -11.78
C PHE A 142 0.91 -22.81 -11.33
N ASN A 143 2.11 -22.47 -11.81
CA ASN A 143 2.75 -21.23 -11.44
C ASN A 143 1.91 -20.03 -11.92
N LEU A 144 1.46 -20.00 -13.18
CA LEU A 144 0.58 -18.95 -13.70
C LEU A 144 -0.74 -18.83 -12.92
N ALA A 145 -1.43 -19.95 -12.69
CA ALA A 145 -2.71 -19.97 -11.98
C ALA A 145 -2.58 -19.41 -10.55
N ILE A 146 -1.45 -19.66 -9.91
CA ILE A 146 -1.21 -19.26 -8.53
C ILE A 146 -0.81 -17.79 -8.46
N ILE A 147 0.11 -17.33 -9.30
CA ILE A 147 0.58 -15.93 -9.24
C ILE A 147 -0.50 -14.93 -9.64
N THR A 148 -1.45 -15.32 -10.50
CA THR A 148 -2.60 -14.47 -10.90
C THR A 148 -3.65 -14.34 -9.79
N GLN A 149 -3.77 -15.36 -8.94
CA GLN A 149 -4.66 -15.36 -7.79
C GLN A 149 -4.00 -14.77 -6.54
N TYR A 150 -2.66 -14.74 -6.49
CA TYR A 150 -1.93 -14.32 -5.31
C TYR A 150 -1.96 -12.81 -5.11
N ILE A 151 -1.64 -12.02 -6.14
CA ILE A 151 -1.46 -10.55 -6.02
C ILE A 151 -2.23 -9.80 -7.11
N GLY A 152 -2.60 -8.54 -6.86
CA GLY A 152 -3.54 -7.78 -7.70
C GLY A 152 -2.91 -7.03 -8.86
N TRP A 153 -1.63 -7.25 -9.07
CA TRP A 153 -0.84 -6.59 -10.10
C TRP A 153 0.28 -7.54 -10.51
N ALA A 154 0.69 -7.50 -11.77
CA ALA A 154 1.77 -8.37 -12.23
C ALA A 154 3.14 -7.89 -11.75
N VAL A 155 3.82 -8.74 -10.97
CA VAL A 155 5.22 -8.50 -10.56
C VAL A 155 6.15 -9.22 -11.53
N PRO A 156 7.01 -8.53 -12.30
CA PRO A 156 7.84 -9.16 -13.33
C PRO A 156 8.69 -10.35 -12.86
N ASN A 157 9.15 -10.32 -11.60
CA ASN A 157 9.98 -11.39 -11.05
C ASN A 157 9.20 -12.71 -10.85
N TYR A 158 7.87 -12.67 -10.82
CA TYR A 158 7.06 -13.86 -10.54
C TYR A 158 6.98 -14.81 -11.75
N VAL A 159 7.19 -14.30 -12.97
CA VAL A 159 7.24 -15.16 -14.18
C VAL A 159 8.62 -15.77 -14.43
N LEU A 160 9.61 -15.50 -13.59
CA LEU A 160 10.98 -16.00 -13.78
C LEU A 160 11.04 -17.53 -13.89
N ASN A 161 10.27 -18.25 -13.07
CA ASN A 161 10.22 -19.71 -13.12
C ASN A 161 9.65 -20.22 -14.45
N ILE A 162 8.59 -19.57 -14.96
CA ILE A 162 7.97 -19.88 -16.25
C ILE A 162 8.97 -19.62 -17.37
N MET A 163 9.63 -18.47 -17.34
CA MET A 163 10.65 -18.09 -18.30
C MET A 163 11.82 -19.09 -18.31
N LEU A 164 12.31 -19.53 -17.15
CA LEU A 164 13.37 -20.53 -17.10
C LEU A 164 12.99 -21.84 -17.81
N ILE A 165 11.75 -22.32 -17.64
CA ILE A 165 11.23 -23.47 -18.38
C ILE A 165 11.08 -23.18 -19.88
N MET A 166 10.59 -22.00 -20.24
CA MET A 166 10.52 -21.57 -21.65
C MET A 166 11.89 -21.52 -22.31
N SER A 167 12.96 -21.13 -21.60
CA SER A 167 14.33 -21.17 -22.11
C SER A 167 14.77 -22.60 -22.46
N ILE A 168 14.33 -23.61 -21.69
CA ILE A 168 14.56 -25.02 -22.04
C ILE A 168 13.81 -25.36 -23.33
N TYR A 169 12.56 -24.92 -23.48
CA TYR A 169 11.80 -25.14 -24.71
C TYR A 169 12.47 -24.46 -25.91
N ILE A 170 12.89 -23.21 -25.79
CA ILE A 170 13.65 -22.48 -26.82
C ILE A 170 14.89 -23.28 -27.23
N SER A 171 15.59 -23.88 -26.27
CA SER A 171 16.78 -24.72 -26.53
C SER A 171 16.43 -25.97 -27.35
N PHE A 172 15.31 -26.63 -27.06
CA PHE A 172 14.77 -27.71 -27.90
C PHE A 172 14.33 -27.22 -29.29
N GLY A 173 13.85 -25.98 -29.40
CA GLY A 173 13.54 -25.33 -30.68
C GLY A 173 14.78 -25.17 -31.54
N PHE A 174 15.87 -24.65 -30.97
CA PHE A 174 17.16 -24.59 -31.65
C PHE A 174 17.72 -25.98 -31.99
N LEU A 175 17.58 -26.96 -31.10
CA LEU A 175 18.01 -28.34 -31.36
C LEU A 175 17.27 -28.94 -32.55
N LEU A 176 15.96 -28.68 -32.69
CA LEU A 176 15.19 -29.08 -33.86
C LEU A 176 15.72 -28.40 -35.12
N ILE A 177 15.99 -27.10 -35.09
CA ILE A 177 16.52 -26.35 -36.24
C ILE A 177 17.86 -26.95 -36.70
N VAL A 178 18.80 -27.17 -35.77
CA VAL A 178 20.10 -27.79 -36.08
C VAL A 178 19.93 -29.19 -36.66
N GLY A 179 19.03 -30.00 -36.08
CA GLY A 179 18.74 -31.34 -36.58
C GLY A 179 18.14 -31.33 -37.99
N SER A 180 17.21 -30.41 -38.26
CA SER A 180 16.58 -30.24 -39.58
C SER A 180 17.58 -29.75 -40.64
N ILE A 181 18.43 -28.78 -40.30
CA ILE A 181 19.50 -28.30 -41.18
C ILE A 181 20.42 -29.47 -41.53
N LYS A 182 20.89 -30.22 -40.53
CA LYS A 182 21.76 -31.38 -40.74
C LYS A 182 21.12 -32.40 -41.68
N PHE A 183 19.85 -32.75 -41.45
CA PHE A 183 19.11 -33.69 -42.30
C PHE A 183 18.98 -33.23 -43.76
N VAL A 184 18.64 -31.95 -43.98
CA VAL A 184 18.53 -31.39 -45.34
C VAL A 184 19.88 -31.42 -46.06
N PHE A 185 20.96 -31.06 -45.36
CA PHE A 185 22.31 -31.11 -45.91
C PHE A 185 22.77 -32.53 -46.24
N GLU A 186 22.56 -33.50 -45.35
CA GLU A 186 22.87 -34.92 -45.61
C GLU A 186 22.14 -35.43 -46.86
N LYS A 187 20.87 -35.06 -47.03
CA LYS A 187 20.07 -35.44 -48.20
C LYS A 187 20.56 -34.78 -49.50
N LEU A 188 21.00 -33.53 -49.45
CA LEU A 188 21.52 -32.79 -50.60
C LEU A 188 22.95 -33.22 -51.00
N LEU A 189 23.77 -33.65 -50.03
CA LEU A 189 25.18 -34.02 -50.23
C LEU A 189 25.42 -35.53 -50.42
N SER A 190 24.36 -36.34 -50.41
CA SER A 190 24.35 -37.81 -50.55
C SER A 190 25.22 -38.40 -51.69
N ASN A 191 25.67 -37.59 -52.66
CA ASN A 191 26.49 -38.02 -53.79
C ASN A 191 27.98 -37.60 -53.75
N LYS A 192 28.48 -36.94 -52.69
CA LYS A 192 29.92 -36.55 -52.59
C LYS A 192 30.52 -36.92 -51.23
N LYS A 193 31.74 -37.47 -51.25
CA LYS A 193 32.54 -37.97 -50.11
C LYS A 193 32.27 -37.24 -48.78
N ILE A 194 31.67 -37.97 -47.85
CA ILE A 194 30.96 -37.52 -46.63
C ILE A 194 31.84 -36.96 -45.48
N LEU A 195 33.18 -36.97 -45.57
CA LEU A 195 34.00 -36.95 -44.34
C LEU A 195 34.62 -35.61 -43.87
N LYS A 196 34.29 -34.45 -44.44
CA LYS A 196 34.79 -33.14 -43.91
C LYS A 196 33.75 -32.03 -43.75
N ILE A 197 32.61 -32.10 -44.43
CA ILE A 197 31.60 -31.03 -44.43
C ILE A 197 30.75 -31.03 -43.14
N ASP A 198 30.52 -32.21 -42.54
CA ASP A 198 29.73 -32.33 -41.30
C ASP A 198 30.29 -31.54 -40.13
N ASN A 199 31.62 -31.54 -39.97
CA ASN A 199 32.26 -30.74 -38.93
C ASN A 199 32.13 -29.25 -39.22
N ILE A 200 32.30 -28.82 -40.48
CA ILE A 200 32.16 -27.42 -40.88
C ILE A 200 30.74 -26.92 -40.62
N LEU A 201 29.70 -27.69 -41.02
CA LEU A 201 28.30 -27.33 -40.80
C LEU A 201 27.91 -27.34 -39.32
N LYS A 202 28.42 -28.31 -38.54
CA LYS A 202 28.26 -28.33 -37.09
C LYS A 202 28.85 -27.08 -36.46
N TYR A 203 30.10 -26.74 -36.77
CA TYR A 203 30.75 -25.55 -36.21
C TYR A 203 30.08 -24.27 -36.70
N PHE A 204 29.68 -24.18 -37.98
CA PHE A 204 28.96 -23.03 -38.51
C PHE A 204 27.61 -22.81 -37.81
N SER A 205 26.83 -23.88 -37.60
CA SER A 205 25.54 -23.80 -36.90
C SER A 205 25.74 -23.42 -35.43
N LEU A 206 26.74 -24.00 -34.76
CA LEU A 206 27.13 -23.62 -33.41
C LEU A 206 27.59 -22.16 -33.34
N SER A 207 28.35 -21.68 -34.33
CA SER A 207 28.80 -20.30 -34.43
C SER A 207 27.63 -19.33 -34.62
N ILE A 208 26.65 -19.64 -35.46
CA ILE A 208 25.45 -18.81 -35.62
C ILE A 208 24.66 -18.76 -34.30
N ILE A 209 24.45 -19.90 -33.66
CA ILE A 209 23.74 -19.97 -32.37
C ILE A 209 24.50 -19.18 -31.31
N PHE A 210 25.82 -19.35 -31.24
CA PHE A 210 26.67 -18.61 -30.31
C PHE A 210 26.62 -17.11 -30.59
N LEU A 211 26.78 -16.70 -31.85
CA LEU A 211 26.68 -15.29 -32.25
C LEU A 211 25.30 -14.73 -31.94
N PHE A 212 24.22 -15.50 -32.10
CA PHE A 212 22.88 -15.09 -31.69
C PHE A 212 22.80 -14.85 -30.17
N PHE A 213 23.31 -15.79 -29.36
CA PHE A 213 23.31 -15.67 -27.90
C PHE A 213 24.28 -14.60 -27.37
N VAL A 214 25.33 -14.26 -28.10
CA VAL A 214 26.22 -13.13 -27.77
C VAL A 214 25.58 -11.80 -28.20
N PHE A 215 25.06 -11.73 -29.43
CA PHE A 215 24.47 -10.51 -29.98
C PHE A 215 23.19 -10.09 -29.23
N GLN A 216 22.35 -11.06 -28.84
CA GLN A 216 21.06 -10.76 -28.24
C GLN A 216 21.17 -9.95 -26.93
N PRO A 217 22.00 -10.31 -25.93
CA PRO A 217 22.23 -9.48 -24.75
C PRO A 217 22.70 -8.06 -25.09
N PHE A 218 23.67 -7.90 -26.00
CA PHE A 218 24.15 -6.57 -26.38
C PHE A 218 23.08 -5.72 -27.08
N SER A 219 22.30 -6.33 -27.96
CA SER A 219 21.17 -5.68 -28.63
C SER A 219 20.10 -5.25 -27.61
N LEU A 220 19.76 -6.12 -26.65
CA LEU A 220 18.81 -5.81 -25.58
C LEU A 220 19.32 -4.71 -24.65
N ILE A 221 20.60 -4.74 -24.28
CA ILE A 221 21.24 -3.67 -23.48
C ILE A 221 21.15 -2.36 -24.24
N TYR A 222 21.60 -2.32 -25.50
CA TYR A 222 21.58 -1.10 -26.30
C TYR A 222 20.16 -0.52 -26.45
N ALA A 223 19.17 -1.37 -26.77
CA ALA A 223 17.79 -0.95 -26.95
C ALA A 223 17.10 -0.51 -25.65
N ASN A 224 17.54 -0.99 -24.49
CA ASN A 224 16.87 -0.76 -23.20
C ASN A 224 17.69 0.05 -22.20
N TYR A 225 18.93 0.44 -22.51
CA TYR A 225 19.88 1.03 -21.55
C TYR A 225 19.24 2.18 -20.76
N ASN A 226 18.73 3.19 -21.45
CA ASN A 226 18.09 4.35 -20.82
C ASN A 226 16.86 3.99 -19.97
N ARG A 227 16.16 2.90 -20.29
CA ARG A 227 14.98 2.44 -19.55
C ARG A 227 15.34 1.68 -18.28
N VAL A 228 16.47 0.96 -18.29
CA VAL A 228 16.94 0.16 -17.16
C VAL A 228 18.03 0.86 -16.36
N ASP A 229 18.48 2.03 -16.80
CA ASP A 229 19.43 2.83 -16.06
C ASP A 229 18.83 3.23 -14.71
N ARG A 230 19.56 2.89 -13.65
CA ARG A 230 19.24 3.18 -12.25
C ARG A 230 20.36 4.00 -11.61
N SER A 231 21.19 4.65 -12.43
CA SER A 231 22.25 5.56 -11.99
C SER A 231 21.70 6.71 -11.13
N GLU A 232 20.47 7.15 -11.40
CA GLU A 232 19.75 8.14 -10.60
C GLU A 232 18.66 7.51 -9.72
N PRO A 233 18.36 8.12 -8.56
CA PRO A 233 17.21 7.74 -7.75
C PRO A 233 15.89 7.85 -8.54
N GLY A 234 14.94 6.97 -8.24
CA GLY A 234 13.61 7.03 -8.87
C GLY A 234 12.89 8.34 -8.55
N ASP A 235 12.00 8.79 -9.45
CA ASP A 235 11.37 10.11 -9.33
C ASP A 235 10.56 10.31 -8.04
N VAL A 236 9.99 9.24 -7.47
CA VAL A 236 9.32 9.31 -6.16
C VAL A 236 10.29 9.69 -5.04
N TYR A 237 11.54 9.21 -5.09
CA TYR A 237 12.57 9.60 -4.15
C TYR A 237 12.94 11.08 -4.37
N LYS A 238 13.13 11.50 -5.63
CA LYS A 238 13.42 12.91 -5.98
C LYS A 238 12.31 13.87 -5.53
N PHE A 239 11.06 13.44 -5.55
CA PHE A 239 9.95 14.22 -4.98
C PHE A 239 10.12 14.40 -3.47
N TRP A 240 10.33 13.31 -2.73
CA TRP A 240 10.46 13.36 -1.27
C TRP A 240 11.70 14.12 -0.80
N ASP A 241 12.82 13.93 -1.49
CA ASP A 241 14.06 14.70 -1.33
C ASP A 241 13.78 16.20 -1.43
N LYS A 242 13.20 16.65 -2.53
CA LYS A 242 12.83 18.06 -2.69
C LYS A 242 11.77 18.53 -1.70
N ALA A 243 10.79 17.70 -1.36
CA ALA A 243 9.75 18.07 -0.41
C ALA A 243 10.38 18.39 0.96
N ILE A 244 11.23 17.49 1.46
CA ILE A 244 11.90 17.61 2.76
C ILE A 244 12.94 18.75 2.73
N ASP A 245 13.66 18.92 1.62
CA ASP A 245 14.58 20.04 1.44
C ASP A 245 13.89 21.41 1.54
N ASN A 246 12.66 21.53 1.04
CA ASN A 246 11.87 22.77 1.13
C ASN A 246 11.18 22.98 2.48
N MET A 247 11.24 22.02 3.40
CA MET A 247 10.62 22.15 4.73
C MET A 247 11.56 22.84 5.72
N GLU A 248 10.95 23.60 6.64
CA GLU A 248 11.62 24.18 7.78
C GLU A 248 12.08 23.12 8.79
N GLU A 249 13.14 23.42 9.52
CA GLU A 249 13.62 22.61 10.65
C GLU A 249 12.60 22.59 11.79
N ASN A 250 12.60 21.52 12.59
CA ASN A 250 11.67 21.30 13.71
C ASN A 250 10.19 21.37 13.32
N SER A 251 9.87 21.01 12.06
CA SER A 251 8.50 21.03 11.54
C SER A 251 7.81 19.68 11.69
N ILE A 252 6.47 19.69 11.57
CA ILE A 252 5.64 18.48 11.62
C ILE A 252 5.03 18.24 10.24
N MET A 253 5.12 17.02 9.73
CA MET A 253 4.50 16.62 8.48
C MET A 253 3.45 15.53 8.66
N TYR A 254 2.24 15.85 8.24
CA TYR A 254 1.10 14.96 8.21
C TYR A 254 1.02 14.25 6.86
N VAL A 255 1.11 12.91 6.86
CA VAL A 255 1.16 12.13 5.61
C VAL A 255 0.05 11.10 5.48
N LEU A 256 -0.68 11.18 4.37
CA LEU A 256 -1.63 10.14 3.90
C LEU A 256 -1.15 9.44 2.61
N ALA A 257 -0.11 9.94 1.95
CA ALA A 257 0.41 9.36 0.71
C ALA A 257 0.91 7.91 0.87
N PHE A 258 0.71 7.08 -0.16
CA PHE A 258 1.19 5.69 -0.16
C PHE A 258 2.72 5.58 -0.19
N SER A 259 3.41 6.61 -0.70
CA SER A 259 4.88 6.69 -0.79
C SER A 259 5.56 7.25 0.46
N SER A 260 4.80 7.53 1.51
CA SER A 260 5.26 8.05 2.81
C SER A 260 6.48 7.34 3.40
N ASN A 261 6.62 6.03 3.22
CA ASN A 261 7.79 5.26 3.65
C ASN A 261 9.10 5.72 2.96
N VAL A 262 9.02 6.19 1.71
CA VAL A 262 10.15 6.79 0.99
C VAL A 262 10.49 8.13 1.65
N GLY A 263 9.49 8.96 1.93
CA GLY A 263 9.67 10.23 2.66
C GLY A 263 10.32 10.05 4.03
N MET A 264 9.84 9.10 4.83
CA MET A 264 10.42 8.78 6.14
C MET A 264 11.89 8.34 6.04
N PHE A 265 12.23 7.55 5.01
CA PHE A 265 13.61 7.14 4.76
C PHE A 265 14.48 8.35 4.43
N VAL A 266 14.06 9.19 3.49
CA VAL A 266 14.80 10.39 3.08
C VAL A 266 14.99 11.34 4.26
N ASN A 267 13.94 11.59 5.05
CA ASN A 267 14.02 12.42 6.24
C ASN A 267 15.05 11.91 7.24
N LYS A 268 15.01 10.60 7.53
CA LYS A 268 15.87 10.00 8.54
C LYS A 268 17.34 9.93 8.14
N TYR A 269 17.63 9.63 6.87
CA TYR A 269 18.98 9.29 6.44
C TYR A 269 19.68 10.40 5.64
N GLU A 270 18.93 11.28 4.97
CA GLU A 270 19.50 12.39 4.19
C GLU A 270 19.35 13.74 4.92
N TYR A 271 18.27 13.94 5.67
CA TYR A 271 17.93 15.21 6.35
C TYR A 271 17.72 15.04 7.86
N GLY A 272 18.44 14.11 8.49
CA GLY A 272 18.24 13.75 9.90
C GLY A 272 18.35 14.94 10.86
N ASP A 273 19.16 15.95 10.48
CA ASP A 273 19.40 17.16 11.27
C ASP A 273 18.23 18.15 11.24
N LYS A 274 17.27 18.02 10.31
CA LYS A 274 16.09 18.91 10.25
C LYS A 274 15.04 18.61 11.33
N GLU A 275 15.16 17.47 12.03
CA GLU A 275 14.25 17.05 13.12
C GLU A 275 12.76 17.09 12.75
N ILE A 276 12.41 16.74 11.51
CA ILE A 276 11.00 16.75 11.05
C ILE A 276 10.24 15.56 11.66
N GLU A 277 9.15 15.85 12.39
CA GLU A 277 8.25 14.82 12.93
C GLU A 277 7.25 14.36 11.87
N PHE A 278 7.22 13.05 11.58
CA PHE A 278 6.26 12.46 10.65
C PHE A 278 5.04 11.91 11.41
N ILE A 279 3.86 12.48 11.15
CA ILE A 279 2.58 12.00 11.67
C ILE A 279 1.83 11.28 10.54
N TYR A 280 1.72 9.97 10.67
CA TYR A 280 1.01 9.13 9.71
C TYR A 280 -0.50 9.15 9.99
N HIS A 281 -1.33 8.97 8.95
CA HIS A 281 -2.80 9.01 9.07
C HIS A 281 -3.44 8.01 10.06
N ASN A 282 -2.70 7.02 10.53
CA ASN A 282 -3.16 6.07 11.54
C ASN A 282 -2.72 6.43 12.98
N ASN A 283 -1.94 7.50 13.13
CA ASN A 283 -1.54 8.03 14.42
C ASN A 283 -2.72 8.85 14.99
N PRO A 284 -3.10 8.68 16.27
CA PRO A 284 -4.13 9.50 16.90
C PRO A 284 -3.90 11.01 16.80
N LYS A 285 -2.63 11.45 16.76
CA LYS A 285 -2.26 12.85 16.54
C LYS A 285 -2.56 13.37 15.13
N TYR A 286 -2.95 12.51 14.18
CA TYR A 286 -3.39 12.93 12.85
C TYR A 286 -4.81 13.50 12.95
N SER A 287 -4.92 14.70 13.52
CA SER A 287 -6.18 15.39 13.70
C SER A 287 -6.05 16.87 13.35
N VAL A 288 -7.19 17.50 13.00
CA VAL A 288 -7.25 18.96 12.76
C VAL A 288 -6.88 19.72 14.04
N GLY A 289 -7.29 19.23 15.21
CA GLY A 289 -6.99 19.85 16.51
C GLY A 289 -5.49 19.89 16.79
N ASP A 290 -4.79 18.77 16.62
CA ASP A 290 -3.33 18.69 16.82
C ASP A 290 -2.57 19.60 15.84
N MET A 291 -3.05 19.71 14.59
CA MET A 291 -2.48 20.63 13.61
C MET A 291 -2.66 22.09 14.03
N ILE A 292 -3.83 22.46 14.53
CA ILE A 292 -4.10 23.82 15.05
C ILE A 292 -3.24 24.12 16.28
N GLU A 293 -3.15 23.19 17.23
CA GLU A 293 -2.32 23.34 18.44
C GLU A 293 -0.84 23.55 18.06
N SER A 294 -0.35 22.84 17.05
CA SER A 294 1.01 23.00 16.54
C SER A 294 1.25 24.40 15.95
N LEU A 295 0.28 24.92 15.19
CA LEU A 295 0.34 26.29 14.66
C LEU A 295 0.30 27.33 15.79
N GLU A 296 -0.54 27.16 16.82
CA GLU A 296 -0.59 28.05 18.00
C GLU A 296 0.75 28.07 18.75
N LYS A 297 1.50 26.97 18.73
CA LYS A 297 2.86 26.86 19.28
C LYS A 297 3.96 27.39 18.33
N ASN A 298 3.60 28.00 17.20
CA ASN A 298 4.51 28.44 16.15
C ASN A 298 5.39 27.32 15.56
N VAL A 299 4.91 26.07 15.59
CA VAL A 299 5.58 24.94 14.94
C VAL A 299 5.11 24.88 13.48
N PRO A 300 6.01 24.89 12.49
CA PRO A 300 5.59 24.79 11.10
C PRO A 300 4.92 23.44 10.78
N VAL A 301 3.78 23.49 10.11
CA VAL A 301 2.98 22.30 9.78
C VAL A 301 2.89 22.12 8.27
N TYR A 302 3.17 20.91 7.80
CA TYR A 302 3.10 20.50 6.41
C TYR A 302 2.24 19.27 6.22
N PHE A 303 1.77 19.03 5.00
CA PHE A 303 1.18 17.74 4.65
C PHE A 303 1.44 17.30 3.21
N VAL A 304 1.41 15.98 3.02
CA VAL A 304 1.42 15.32 1.70
C VAL A 304 0.30 14.29 1.64
N GLY A 305 -0.62 14.48 0.69
CA GLY A 305 -1.86 13.71 0.60
C GLY A 305 -3.02 14.37 1.35
N ASN A 306 -4.19 13.71 1.35
CA ASN A 306 -5.43 14.22 1.97
C ASN A 306 -5.86 15.66 1.60
N LYS A 307 -5.42 16.19 0.46
CA LYS A 307 -5.62 17.60 0.10
C LYS A 307 -7.09 18.04 0.04
N ASN A 308 -7.98 17.14 -0.35
CA ASN A 308 -9.40 17.46 -0.48
C ASN A 308 -10.03 17.76 0.88
N PHE A 309 -9.59 17.08 1.94
CA PHE A 309 -10.08 17.32 3.29
C PHE A 309 -9.33 18.49 3.94
N LEU A 310 -8.00 18.47 3.94
CA LEU A 310 -7.20 19.45 4.69
C LEU A 310 -7.31 20.88 4.12
N LYS A 311 -7.50 21.05 2.80
CA LYS A 311 -7.71 22.38 2.21
C LYS A 311 -9.09 22.97 2.50
N LEU A 312 -10.04 22.19 3.01
CA LEU A 312 -11.30 22.73 3.55
C LEU A 312 -11.10 23.32 4.95
N GLN A 313 -10.16 22.76 5.72
CA GLN A 313 -9.89 23.13 7.11
C GLN A 313 -8.86 24.27 7.22
N PHE A 314 -7.92 24.35 6.28
CA PHE A 314 -6.76 25.22 6.38
C PHE A 314 -6.52 26.08 5.14
N ASN A 315 -5.97 27.26 5.35
CA ASN A 315 -5.29 28.04 4.33
C ASN A 315 -3.91 27.41 4.11
N THR A 316 -3.60 27.11 2.86
CA THR A 316 -2.44 26.28 2.51
C THR A 316 -1.71 26.84 1.32
N GLU A 317 -0.39 26.69 1.33
CA GLU A 317 0.49 27.06 0.22
C GLU A 317 1.11 25.80 -0.37
N ARG A 318 1.03 25.62 -1.69
CA ARG A 318 1.68 24.49 -2.35
C ARG A 318 3.15 24.81 -2.57
N ILE A 319 4.02 23.93 -2.10
CA ILE A 319 5.46 24.08 -2.22
C ILE A 319 6.00 23.06 -3.21
N GLY A 320 6.87 23.52 -4.10
CA GLY A 320 7.52 22.67 -5.09
C GLY A 320 6.60 22.18 -6.21
N LYS A 321 7.03 21.11 -6.89
CA LYS A 321 6.34 20.54 -8.06
C LYS A 321 5.48 19.34 -7.66
N GLN A 322 4.34 19.22 -8.32
CA GLN A 322 3.51 18.02 -8.27
C GLN A 322 4.20 16.86 -9.00
N TYR A 323 4.11 15.66 -8.41
CA TYR A 323 4.57 14.42 -9.04
C TYR A 323 3.43 13.40 -9.12
N TYR A 324 3.27 12.73 -10.25
CA TYR A 324 2.32 11.62 -10.39
C TYR A 324 3.05 10.31 -10.15
N TRP A 325 2.64 9.56 -9.13
CA TRP A 325 3.21 8.24 -8.84
C TRP A 325 2.39 7.13 -9.49
N PRO A 326 2.89 6.48 -10.57
CA PRO A 326 2.09 5.57 -11.37
C PRO A 326 1.66 4.31 -10.61
N ARG A 327 2.44 3.89 -9.62
CA ARG A 327 2.21 2.63 -8.87
C ARG A 327 0.87 2.62 -8.13
N TYR A 328 0.48 3.75 -7.56
CA TYR A 328 -0.77 3.89 -6.79
C TYR A 328 -1.74 4.90 -7.43
N LYS A 329 -1.42 5.40 -8.63
CA LYS A 329 -2.20 6.42 -9.34
C LYS A 329 -2.46 7.67 -8.49
N GLU A 330 -1.50 8.04 -7.64
CA GLU A 330 -1.62 9.19 -6.73
C GLU A 330 -0.81 10.39 -7.22
N PHE A 331 -1.29 11.60 -6.91
CA PHE A 331 -0.51 12.82 -7.09
C PHE A 331 0.08 13.24 -5.75
N LEU A 332 1.40 13.37 -5.72
CA LEU A 332 2.16 13.86 -4.59
C LEU A 332 2.36 15.37 -4.75
N GLU A 333 1.99 16.10 -3.70
CA GLU A 333 2.09 17.55 -3.60
C GLU A 333 2.39 17.88 -2.13
N LEU A 334 3.40 18.70 -1.89
CA LEU A 334 3.70 19.23 -0.56
C LEU A 334 2.90 20.51 -0.35
N TYR A 335 2.23 20.61 0.79
CA TYR A 335 1.55 21.82 1.22
C TYR A 335 2.07 22.26 2.59
N LYS A 336 2.33 23.56 2.74
CA LYS A 336 2.49 24.21 4.03
C LYS A 336 1.13 24.71 4.51
N VAL A 337 0.86 24.49 5.79
CA VAL A 337 -0.32 25.02 6.45
C VAL A 337 0.01 26.42 6.97
N VAL A 338 -0.73 27.41 6.50
CA VAL A 338 -0.51 28.83 6.84
C VAL A 338 -1.34 29.22 8.05
N SER A 339 -2.63 28.87 8.04
CA SER A 339 -3.55 29.14 9.15
C SER A 339 -4.76 28.20 9.08
N PRO A 340 -5.47 27.97 10.19
CA PRO A 340 -6.84 27.46 10.10
C PRO A 340 -7.72 28.44 9.31
N LYS A 341 -8.69 27.92 8.56
CA LYS A 341 -9.76 28.73 7.94
C LYS A 341 -10.82 29.11 8.96
N VAL A 342 -11.02 28.25 9.94
CA VAL A 342 -11.98 28.44 11.02
C VAL A 342 -11.29 28.08 12.33
N SER A 343 -10.98 29.11 13.12
CA SER A 343 -10.55 28.98 14.52
C SER A 343 -11.65 29.53 15.43
N ILE A 344 -12.50 28.63 15.96
CA ILE A 344 -13.57 28.98 16.88
C ILE A 344 -13.36 28.22 18.18
N LYS A 345 -13.51 28.91 19.31
CA LYS A 345 -13.51 28.29 20.64
C LYS A 345 -14.93 28.35 21.20
N ILE A 346 -15.40 27.23 21.74
CA ILE A 346 -16.67 27.17 22.45
C ILE A 346 -16.36 26.95 23.93
N GLU A 347 -16.88 27.83 24.77
CA GLU A 347 -16.85 27.73 26.22
C GLU A 347 -18.29 27.61 26.73
N TYR A 348 -18.49 27.10 27.94
CA TYR A 348 -19.79 27.08 28.57
C TYR A 348 -19.74 27.54 30.03
N VAL A 349 -20.85 28.10 30.50
CA VAL A 349 -21.05 28.54 31.88
C VAL A 349 -22.31 27.86 32.41
N ILE A 350 -22.17 27.20 33.56
CA ILE A 350 -23.25 26.56 34.31
C ILE A 350 -22.99 26.72 35.80
N ASP A 351 -24.03 27.06 36.57
CA ASP A 351 -23.89 27.35 38.00
C ASP A 351 -23.50 26.10 38.82
N GLU A 352 -24.16 24.97 38.56
CA GLU A 352 -23.91 23.71 39.26
C GLU A 352 -24.12 22.51 38.33
N TYR A 353 -23.30 21.47 38.48
CA TYR A 353 -23.40 20.23 37.70
C TYR A 353 -24.40 19.22 38.27
N SER A 354 -24.95 19.49 39.46
CA SER A 354 -25.94 18.65 40.13
C SER A 354 -27.25 19.43 40.28
N LYS A 355 -28.35 18.93 39.73
CA LYS A 355 -29.68 19.57 39.76
C LYS A 355 -30.72 18.65 40.37
N LYS A 356 -31.81 19.17 40.90
CA LYS A 356 -32.95 18.37 41.40
C LYS A 356 -33.96 18.07 40.30
N PHE A 357 -34.71 17.00 40.46
CA PHE A 357 -35.87 16.72 39.63
C PHE A 357 -36.82 17.93 39.57
N GLY A 358 -37.18 18.35 38.37
CA GLY A 358 -38.05 19.50 38.11
C GLY A 358 -37.37 20.87 38.23
N GLU A 359 -36.11 20.94 38.67
CA GLU A 359 -35.35 22.18 38.76
C GLU A 359 -35.06 22.72 37.36
N LYS A 360 -35.32 24.02 37.16
CA LYS A 360 -34.90 24.76 35.97
C LYS A 360 -33.53 25.37 36.21
N PHE A 361 -32.65 25.30 35.23
CA PHE A 361 -31.31 25.84 35.31
C PHE A 361 -30.85 26.35 33.95
N THR A 362 -29.81 27.19 33.97
CA THR A 362 -29.30 27.84 32.76
C THR A 362 -27.94 27.27 32.37
N VAL A 363 -27.74 27.10 31.06
CA VAL A 363 -26.44 26.81 30.45
C VAL A 363 -26.20 27.85 29.38
N GLU A 364 -25.13 28.63 29.52
CA GLU A 364 -24.70 29.58 28.50
C GLU A 364 -23.53 28.99 27.73
N TYR A 365 -23.64 28.93 26.40
CA TYR A 365 -22.53 28.62 25.50
C TYR A 365 -21.99 29.92 24.91
N ILE A 366 -20.69 30.17 25.09
CA ILE A 366 -19.98 31.32 24.55
C ILE A 366 -19.12 30.85 23.37
N ILE A 367 -19.39 31.39 22.19
CA ILE A 367 -18.75 31.00 20.92
C ILE A 367 -17.85 32.16 20.49
N LYS A 368 -16.54 31.95 20.56
CA LYS A 368 -15.51 32.97 20.32
C LYS A 368 -14.85 32.77 18.97
N ASN A 369 -14.87 33.78 18.12
CA ASN A 369 -14.13 33.80 16.87
C ASN A 369 -12.69 34.21 17.14
N LYS A 370 -11.73 33.31 16.98
CA LYS A 370 -10.29 33.62 17.10
C LYS A 370 -9.66 34.06 15.78
N ASN A 371 -10.42 34.14 14.70
CA ASN A 371 -9.90 34.56 13.40
C ASN A 371 -9.87 36.09 13.31
N LYS A 372 -8.93 36.60 12.51
CA LYS A 372 -8.86 38.04 12.16
C LYS A 372 -9.93 38.49 11.17
N GLU A 373 -10.71 37.55 10.66
CA GLU A 373 -11.82 37.78 9.77
C GLU A 373 -13.11 37.32 10.44
N ARG A 374 -14.24 37.91 10.04
CA ARG A 374 -15.56 37.48 10.49
C ARG A 374 -15.83 36.04 10.08
N VAL A 375 -16.51 35.28 10.93
CA VAL A 375 -16.90 33.89 10.65
C VAL A 375 -18.41 33.74 10.69
N LYS A 376 -18.95 33.10 9.66
CA LYS A 376 -20.36 32.73 9.57
C LYS A 376 -20.58 31.33 10.15
N ILE A 377 -21.53 31.21 11.06
CA ILE A 377 -22.03 29.93 11.59
C ILE A 377 -23.25 29.52 10.78
N SER A 378 -23.19 28.35 10.13
CA SER A 378 -24.29 27.82 9.33
C SER A 378 -25.33 27.11 10.19
N SER A 379 -24.89 26.42 11.24
CA SER A 379 -25.79 25.75 12.19
C SER A 379 -25.20 25.62 13.59
N LEU A 380 -26.10 25.48 14.57
CA LEU A 380 -25.79 25.05 15.93
C LEU A 380 -26.67 23.84 16.26
N GLU A 381 -26.11 22.89 16.98
CA GLU A 381 -26.77 21.62 17.31
C GLU A 381 -26.57 21.29 18.79
N LEU A 382 -27.68 21.02 19.46
CA LEU A 382 -27.74 20.62 20.86
C LEU A 382 -28.38 19.24 20.96
N GLU A 383 -27.64 18.28 21.51
CA GLU A 383 -28.10 16.94 21.81
C GLU A 383 -28.33 16.85 23.32
N LEU A 384 -29.60 16.70 23.71
CA LEU A 384 -30.00 16.53 25.10
C LEU A 384 -30.31 15.06 25.40
N PRO A 385 -29.92 14.55 26.58
CA PRO A 385 -30.30 13.23 27.04
C PRO A 385 -31.77 13.18 27.51
N ASP A 386 -32.35 11.98 27.58
CA ASP A 386 -33.78 11.78 27.94
C ASP A 386 -34.19 12.32 29.33
N ASN A 387 -33.21 12.59 30.20
CA ASN A 387 -33.43 13.08 31.56
C ASN A 387 -33.32 14.61 31.69
N ILE A 388 -33.07 15.33 30.59
CA ILE A 388 -33.01 16.80 30.52
C ILE A 388 -33.82 17.27 29.32
N GLU A 389 -34.63 18.30 29.50
CA GLU A 389 -35.37 18.93 28.39
C GLU A 389 -35.05 20.42 28.28
N LEU A 390 -35.16 20.93 27.05
CA LEU A 390 -35.10 22.35 26.76
C LEU A 390 -36.45 22.98 27.12
N VAL A 391 -36.43 24.02 27.96
CA VAL A 391 -37.63 24.76 28.38
C VAL A 391 -37.85 25.98 27.49
N GLU A 392 -36.82 26.82 27.37
CA GLU A 392 -36.85 28.05 26.59
C GLU A 392 -35.44 28.54 26.27
N ILE A 393 -35.33 29.45 25.30
CA ILE A 393 -34.12 30.22 24.98
C ILE A 393 -34.24 31.58 25.63
N GLU A 394 -33.22 32.00 26.38
CA GLU A 394 -33.26 33.29 27.06
C GLU A 394 -33.07 34.42 26.03
N PRO A 395 -33.93 35.46 26.03
CA PRO A 395 -33.94 36.50 25.01
C PRO A 395 -32.72 37.43 25.06
N GLU A 396 -31.96 37.37 26.16
CA GLU A 396 -30.74 38.17 26.40
C GLU A 396 -29.53 37.64 25.61
N GLY A 397 -29.58 36.40 25.11
CA GLY A 397 -28.53 35.84 24.26
C GLY A 397 -28.56 36.40 22.84
N TYR A 398 -27.39 36.40 22.18
CA TYR A 398 -27.30 36.76 20.75
C TYR A 398 -28.21 35.87 19.89
N ILE A 399 -28.24 34.58 20.20
CA ILE A 399 -29.15 33.62 19.59
C ILE A 399 -30.38 33.50 20.48
N ASN A 400 -31.48 34.13 20.09
CA ASN A 400 -32.71 34.24 20.89
C ASN A 400 -33.95 33.63 20.22
N GLN A 401 -33.75 32.91 19.12
CA GLN A 401 -34.83 32.21 18.40
C GLN A 401 -34.94 30.75 18.85
N ASP A 402 -36.16 30.22 18.86
CA ASP A 402 -36.40 28.82 19.18
C ASP A 402 -35.79 27.88 18.12
N PRO A 403 -35.21 26.74 18.53
CA PRO A 403 -34.66 25.75 17.61
C PRO A 403 -35.74 24.96 16.87
N GLY A 404 -35.40 24.47 15.68
CA GLY A 404 -36.09 23.34 15.08
C GLY A 404 -35.63 22.01 15.70
N ILE A 405 -36.40 20.93 15.52
CA ILE A 405 -35.99 19.58 15.94
C ILE A 405 -35.73 18.73 14.70
N SER A 406 -34.52 18.17 14.61
CA SER A 406 -34.13 17.26 13.53
C SER A 406 -33.46 16.03 14.12
N ARG A 407 -34.04 14.84 13.87
CA ARG A 407 -33.53 13.55 14.34
C ARG A 407 -33.25 13.49 15.87
N GLY A 408 -34.08 14.17 16.66
CA GLY A 408 -33.95 14.21 18.12
C GLY A 408 -32.95 15.23 18.66
N MET A 409 -32.34 16.06 17.80
CA MET A 409 -31.46 17.16 18.20
C MET A 409 -32.15 18.50 17.98
N TYR A 410 -31.92 19.44 18.88
CA TYR A 410 -32.31 20.84 18.71
C TYR A 410 -31.31 21.52 17.78
N MET A 411 -31.81 22.21 16.76
CA MET A 411 -31.00 22.75 15.68
C MET A 411 -31.40 24.18 15.36
N TRP A 412 -30.40 25.05 15.33
CA TRP A 412 -30.52 26.41 14.83
C TRP A 412 -29.84 26.46 13.47
N VAL A 413 -30.58 26.79 12.42
CA VAL A 413 -30.03 27.03 11.09
C VAL A 413 -30.36 28.47 10.72
N SER A 414 -29.34 29.28 10.50
CA SER A 414 -29.54 30.65 10.05
C SER A 414 -28.35 31.11 9.23
N ASP A 415 -28.63 31.98 8.26
CA ASP A 415 -27.59 32.73 7.55
C ASP A 415 -27.16 34.00 8.29
N SER A 416 -27.82 34.32 9.41
CA SER A 416 -27.59 35.56 10.17
C SER A 416 -26.56 35.44 11.29
N TYR A 417 -26.11 34.23 11.65
CA TYR A 417 -25.15 34.05 12.74
C TYR A 417 -23.74 34.38 12.25
N VAL A 418 -23.31 35.60 12.54
CA VAL A 418 -22.00 36.11 12.16
C VAL A 418 -21.30 36.57 13.43
N ILE A 419 -20.08 36.07 13.63
CA ILE A 419 -19.19 36.50 14.70
C ILE A 419 -18.12 37.36 14.04
N GLU A 420 -18.02 38.62 14.45
CA GLU A 420 -16.99 39.52 13.94
C GLU A 420 -15.58 39.04 14.36
N ALA A 421 -14.55 39.62 13.75
CA ALA A 421 -13.16 39.24 14.02
C ALA A 421 -12.83 39.44 15.51
N GLU A 422 -12.26 38.42 16.14
CA GLU A 422 -11.86 38.45 17.57
C GLU A 422 -13.01 38.73 18.56
N ASP A 423 -14.27 38.54 18.13
CA ASP A 423 -15.49 38.78 18.92
C ASP A 423 -16.15 37.47 19.38
N GLU A 424 -17.22 37.57 20.16
CA GLU A 424 -17.98 36.43 20.67
C GLU A 424 -19.49 36.62 20.56
N ILE A 425 -20.20 35.50 20.41
CA ILE A 425 -21.66 35.42 20.53
C ILE A 425 -22.01 34.37 21.57
N ASN A 426 -23.22 34.45 22.13
CA ASN A 426 -23.69 33.48 23.11
C ASN A 426 -25.05 32.88 22.77
N LEU A 427 -25.28 31.69 23.32
CA LEU A 427 -26.56 30.99 23.33
C LEU A 427 -26.87 30.61 24.78
N ILE A 428 -27.93 31.17 25.33
CA ILE A 428 -28.34 30.95 26.72
C ILE A 428 -29.57 30.04 26.73
N LEU A 429 -29.39 28.84 27.28
CA LEU A 429 -30.40 27.78 27.30
C LEU A 429 -30.97 27.62 28.69
N LYS A 430 -32.30 27.60 28.81
CA LYS A 430 -32.97 27.19 30.04
C LYS A 430 -33.40 25.74 29.93
N LEU A 431 -32.82 24.91 30.77
CA LEU A 431 -33.03 23.46 30.80
C LEU A 431 -33.79 23.04 32.06
N ARG A 432 -34.38 21.85 32.04
CA ARG A 432 -35.06 21.26 33.20
C ARG A 432 -34.74 19.77 33.34
N GLY A 433 -34.43 19.36 34.57
CA GLY A 433 -34.25 17.94 34.90
C GLY A 433 -35.60 17.20 34.92
N THR A 434 -35.76 16.19 34.08
CA THR A 434 -37.03 15.44 33.93
C THR A 434 -36.99 14.05 34.55
N ARG A 435 -35.79 13.48 34.80
CA ARG A 435 -35.61 12.17 35.45
C ARG A 435 -34.28 12.11 36.21
N PRO A 436 -34.16 11.36 37.32
CA PRO A 436 -32.88 11.20 38.00
C PRO A 436 -31.86 10.43 37.15
N GLY A 437 -30.58 10.80 37.23
CA GLY A 437 -29.49 10.13 36.53
C GLY A 437 -28.36 11.08 36.10
N LYS A 438 -27.21 10.50 35.76
CA LYS A 438 -26.06 11.20 35.17
C LYS A 438 -26.12 11.10 33.65
N SER A 439 -25.95 12.22 32.95
CA SER A 439 -25.98 12.24 31.48
C SER A 439 -25.15 13.38 30.92
N GLN A 440 -24.81 13.30 29.63
CA GLN A 440 -24.01 14.29 28.93
C GLN A 440 -24.87 15.15 28.02
N VAL A 441 -24.65 16.46 28.07
CA VAL A 441 -25.18 17.43 27.10
C VAL A 441 -24.08 17.72 26.09
N LYS A 442 -24.39 17.57 24.80
CA LYS A 442 -23.43 17.82 23.72
C LYS A 442 -23.86 19.00 22.89
N PHE A 443 -22.88 19.83 22.54
CA PHE A 443 -23.10 21.02 21.74
C PHE A 443 -22.04 21.13 20.67
N ARG A 444 -22.48 21.45 19.45
CA ARG A 444 -21.58 21.67 18.31
C ARG A 444 -22.12 22.74 17.39
N ILE A 445 -21.22 23.34 16.63
CA ILE A 445 -21.54 24.31 15.60
C ILE A 445 -20.94 23.87 14.27
N THR A 446 -21.53 24.37 13.18
CA THR A 446 -20.98 24.22 11.83
C THR A 446 -20.59 25.57 11.28
N ALA A 447 -19.32 25.73 10.87
CA ALA A 447 -18.83 26.93 10.20
C ALA A 447 -17.96 26.53 9.00
N HIS A 448 -18.22 27.10 7.82
CA HIS A 448 -17.53 26.73 6.56
C HIS A 448 -17.47 25.22 6.31
N ASP A 449 -18.58 24.50 6.51
CA ASP A 449 -18.69 23.04 6.37
C ASP A 449 -17.81 22.22 7.34
N VAL A 450 -17.38 22.84 8.44
CA VAL A 450 -16.60 22.21 9.51
C VAL A 450 -17.41 22.13 10.80
N TYR A 451 -17.50 20.94 11.40
CA TYR A 451 -18.06 20.75 12.73
C TYR A 451 -17.04 21.08 13.82
N ILE A 452 -17.45 21.89 14.79
CA ILE A 452 -16.66 22.28 15.96
C ILE A 452 -17.47 21.90 17.19
N ASN A 453 -16.94 21.01 18.01
CA ASN A 453 -17.61 20.54 19.21
C ASN A 453 -17.17 21.35 20.43
N SER A 454 -18.11 21.61 21.34
CA SER A 454 -17.81 21.99 22.72
C SER A 454 -17.34 20.75 23.51
N ASP A 455 -16.68 20.98 24.64
CA ASP A 455 -16.55 19.97 25.68
C ASP A 455 -17.95 19.51 26.13
N ASP A 456 -18.11 18.21 26.36
CA ASP A 456 -19.35 17.60 26.84
C ASP A 456 -19.61 18.01 28.29
N ILE A 457 -20.84 18.42 28.61
CA ILE A 457 -21.24 18.80 29.98
C ILE A 457 -21.86 17.58 30.67
N GLU A 458 -21.23 17.04 31.70
CA GLU A 458 -21.83 15.98 32.53
C GLU A 458 -22.72 16.59 33.61
N ILE A 459 -24.02 16.28 33.59
CA ILE A 459 -25.01 16.78 34.54
C ILE A 459 -25.65 15.61 35.29
N GLU A 460 -25.75 15.73 36.61
CA GLU A 460 -26.43 14.80 37.50
C GLU A 460 -27.78 15.36 37.96
N ILE A 461 -28.88 14.68 37.61
CA ILE A 461 -30.21 14.98 38.15
C ILE A 461 -30.44 14.09 39.37
N LYS A 462 -30.60 14.70 40.54
CA LYS A 462 -30.95 14.07 41.82
C LYS A 462 -32.46 13.86 41.93
N GLY A 463 -32.84 12.75 42.54
CA GLY A 463 -34.23 12.37 42.82
C GLY A 463 -34.93 13.26 43.82
#